data_AF-A0A068QZQ3-F1
#
_entry.id   AF-A0A068QZQ3-F1
#
_cell.length_a   1.000
_cell.length_b   1.000
_cell.length_c   1.000
_cell.angle_alpha   90.00
_cell.angle_beta   90.00
_cell.angle_gamma   90.00
#
_symmetry.space_group_name_H-M   'P 1'
#
loop_
_entity.id
_entity.type
_entity.pdbx_description
1 polymer ?
#
loop_
_entity_poly.entity_id
_entity_poly.type
_entity_poly.pdbx_seq_one_letter_code
_entity_poly.pdbx_strand_id
1 'polypeptide(L)'
;MQHTFIKLPEIWRRTGLGKSTIYKYISEGKFPKQIKTGSRASAFIESEVDAWINQREVTPNSWTTNYWGFFMSKYSRELKIIIAKRCLAGNTSDKLSAEYSISSRQIRYWAQVVAIHGDNAFLPTSHSLCTVTKLQALKLMWTHDWSLTHTSAVLNLTTPGTLSVWLDKYNETGIKGLESPQRGRPPMKSRPKTPPKSGDEMTVEELKEELAYLQAENAVLKKLAELEQKKRPRAKKKR
;
A
#
# COMPACT_ATOMS: atom_id res chain seq x y z
N MET A 1 -37.34 -18.33 10.78
CA MET A 1 -36.51 -17.57 9.81
C MET A 1 -35.35 -18.47 9.40
N GLN A 2 -35.07 -18.60 8.10
CA GLN A 2 -33.95 -19.41 7.60
C GLN A 2 -32.68 -18.55 7.65
N HIS A 3 -31.65 -19.00 8.37
CA HIS A 3 -30.36 -18.30 8.41
C HIS A 3 -29.45 -18.86 7.32
N THR A 4 -29.08 -18.03 6.35
CA THR A 4 -28.07 -18.38 5.34
C THR A 4 -26.68 -18.32 5.97
N PHE A 5 -25.84 -19.32 5.67
CA PHE A 5 -24.48 -19.39 6.17
C PHE A 5 -23.47 -19.14 5.05
N ILE A 6 -22.52 -18.24 5.29
CA ILE A 6 -21.44 -17.91 4.36
C ILE A 6 -20.08 -18.39 4.87
N LYS A 7 -19.16 -18.69 3.95
CA LYS A 7 -17.79 -19.14 4.25
C LYS A 7 -16.81 -17.97 4.23
N LEU A 8 -15.64 -18.17 4.84
CA LEU A 8 -14.58 -17.15 4.89
C LEU A 8 -14.18 -16.57 3.51
N PRO A 9 -14.12 -17.36 2.41
CA PRO A 9 -13.86 -16.84 1.07
C PRO A 9 -14.95 -15.95 0.49
N GLU A 10 -16.17 -15.99 1.03
CA GLU A 10 -17.22 -15.05 0.67
C GLU A 10 -17.06 -13.74 1.47
N ILE A 11 -16.74 -13.87 2.75
CA ILE A 11 -16.62 -12.74 3.69
C ILE A 11 -15.52 -11.78 3.28
N TRP A 12 -14.31 -12.27 2.98
CA TRP A 12 -13.23 -11.38 2.53
C TRP A 12 -13.54 -10.70 1.18
N ARG A 13 -14.36 -11.31 0.32
CA ARG A 13 -14.79 -10.73 -0.96
C ARG A 13 -15.75 -9.57 -0.72
N ARG A 14 -16.68 -9.72 0.24
CA ARG A 14 -17.65 -8.67 0.61
C ARG A 14 -17.02 -7.55 1.44
N THR A 15 -16.14 -7.90 2.38
CA THR A 15 -15.55 -6.94 3.34
C THR A 15 -14.28 -6.25 2.84
N GLY A 16 -13.63 -6.79 1.80
CA GLY A 16 -12.31 -6.33 1.33
C GLY A 16 -11.17 -6.56 2.33
N LEU A 17 -11.41 -7.28 3.44
CA LEU A 17 -10.41 -7.50 4.49
C LEU A 17 -9.60 -8.78 4.23
N GLY A 18 -8.28 -8.70 4.46
CA GLY A 18 -7.44 -9.89 4.46
C GLY A 18 -7.82 -10.91 5.54
N LYS A 19 -7.56 -12.20 5.27
CA LYS A 19 -7.88 -13.33 6.18
C LYS A 19 -7.33 -13.12 7.60
N SER A 20 -6.08 -12.65 7.73
CA SER A 20 -5.44 -12.37 9.03
C SER A 20 -6.20 -11.31 9.83
N THR A 21 -6.66 -10.26 9.16
CA THR A 21 -7.44 -9.17 9.75
C THR A 21 -8.77 -9.67 10.29
N ILE A 22 -9.47 -10.51 9.53
CA ILE A 22 -10.75 -11.09 9.96
C ILE A 22 -10.54 -11.89 11.25
N TYR A 23 -9.51 -12.72 11.31
CA TYR A 23 -9.20 -13.46 12.55
C TYR A 23 -8.79 -12.56 13.71
N LYS A 24 -8.04 -11.48 13.46
CA LYS A 24 -7.71 -10.48 14.47
C LYS A 24 -8.99 -9.86 15.04
N TYR A 25 -9.93 -9.45 14.20
CA TYR A 25 -11.20 -8.90 14.66
C TYR A 25 -12.08 -9.90 15.40
N ILE A 26 -12.07 -11.16 14.99
CA ILE A 26 -12.74 -12.24 15.75
C ILE A 26 -12.11 -12.36 17.14
N SER A 27 -10.77 -12.30 17.25
CA SER A 27 -10.09 -12.36 18.55
C SER A 27 -10.35 -11.14 19.43
N GLU A 28 -10.51 -9.96 18.83
CA GLU A 28 -10.85 -8.71 19.51
C GLU A 28 -12.35 -8.59 19.83
N GLY A 29 -13.19 -9.56 19.43
CA GLY A 29 -14.64 -9.51 19.62
C GLY A 29 -15.37 -8.47 18.75
N LYS A 30 -14.69 -7.91 17.74
CA LYS A 30 -15.21 -6.87 16.85
C LYS A 30 -15.86 -7.40 15.58
N PHE A 31 -15.81 -8.71 15.32
CA PHE A 31 -16.40 -9.35 14.14
C PHE A 31 -17.29 -10.53 14.56
N PRO A 32 -18.36 -10.85 13.81
CA PRO A 32 -19.23 -11.98 14.10
C PRO A 32 -18.46 -13.28 14.35
N LYS A 33 -18.89 -14.05 15.35
CA LYS A 33 -18.23 -15.31 15.71
C LYS A 33 -18.52 -16.38 14.67
N GLN A 34 -17.49 -17.18 14.35
CA GLN A 34 -17.66 -18.33 13.47
C GLN A 34 -18.43 -19.46 14.17
N ILE A 35 -19.34 -20.09 13.44
CA ILE A 35 -20.13 -21.25 13.86
C ILE A 35 -19.53 -22.50 13.23
N LYS A 36 -19.43 -23.58 14.00
CA LYS A 36 -18.98 -24.88 13.47
C LYS A 36 -20.14 -25.55 12.74
N THR A 37 -20.06 -25.62 11.41
CA THR A 37 -20.99 -26.40 10.58
C THR A 37 -20.59 -27.88 10.54
N GLY A 38 -19.33 -28.21 10.87
CA GLY A 38 -18.84 -29.59 10.96
C GLY A 38 -17.46 -29.65 11.61
N SER A 39 -16.87 -30.86 11.69
CA SER A 39 -15.59 -31.11 12.39
C SER A 39 -14.42 -30.25 11.91
N ARG A 40 -14.36 -29.96 10.60
CA ARG A 40 -13.35 -29.09 9.97
C ARG A 40 -13.93 -27.81 9.35
N ALA A 41 -15.25 -27.66 9.34
CA ALA A 41 -15.93 -26.59 8.61
C ALA A 41 -16.48 -25.54 9.57
N SER A 42 -16.09 -24.28 9.37
CA SER A 42 -16.65 -23.13 10.07
C SER A 42 -17.36 -22.22 9.07
N ALA A 43 -18.46 -21.59 9.47
CA ALA A 43 -19.27 -20.67 8.68
C ALA A 43 -19.72 -19.49 9.55
N PHE A 44 -20.30 -18.47 8.91
CA PHE A 44 -20.79 -17.27 9.58
C PHE A 44 -22.22 -17.02 9.13
N ILE A 45 -23.02 -16.40 10.00
CA ILE A 45 -24.39 -16.00 9.67
C ILE A 45 -24.31 -14.80 8.72
N GLU A 46 -24.93 -14.91 7.55
CA GLU A 46 -24.90 -13.86 6.52
C GLU A 46 -25.43 -12.52 7.05
N SER A 47 -26.58 -12.54 7.74
CA SER A 47 -27.20 -11.33 8.28
C SER A 47 -26.34 -10.61 9.32
N GLU A 48 -25.55 -11.34 10.11
CA GLU A 48 -24.64 -10.71 11.08
C GLU A 48 -23.45 -10.05 10.38
N VAL A 49 -22.94 -10.67 9.32
CA VAL A 49 -21.85 -10.09 8.52
C VAL A 49 -22.32 -8.86 7.76
N ASP A 50 -23.50 -8.91 7.16
CA ASP A 50 -24.06 -7.77 6.44
C ASP A 50 -24.43 -6.63 7.39
N ALA A 51 -25.00 -6.93 8.57
CA ALA A 51 -25.23 -5.92 9.61
C ALA A 51 -23.92 -5.27 10.09
N TRP A 52 -22.86 -6.07 10.26
CA TRP A 52 -21.53 -5.56 10.60
C TRP A 52 -20.94 -4.67 9.50
N ILE A 53 -21.12 -5.02 8.23
CA ILE A 53 -20.69 -4.20 7.09
C ILE A 53 -21.42 -2.85 7.11
N ASN A 54 -22.74 -2.87 7.34
CA ASN A 54 -23.57 -1.67 7.36
C ASN A 54 -23.29 -0.78 8.58
N GLN A 55 -23.02 -1.37 9.75
CA GLN A 55 -22.68 -0.63 10.97
C GLN A 55 -21.31 0.06 10.88
N ARG A 56 -20.42 -0.45 10.03
CA ARG A 56 -19.08 0.09 9.81
C ARG A 56 -19.10 1.33 8.90
N GLU A 57 -20.14 2.16 9.01
CA GLU A 57 -20.23 3.45 8.33
C GLU A 57 -18.86 4.13 8.28
N VAL A 58 -18.54 4.62 7.08
CA VAL A 58 -17.23 5.07 6.61
C VAL A 58 -16.68 6.18 7.51
N THR A 59 -16.13 5.80 8.66
CA THR A 59 -15.40 6.73 9.52
C THR A 59 -14.06 7.05 8.87
N PRO A 60 -13.63 8.32 8.85
CA PRO A 60 -12.41 8.75 8.16
C PRO A 60 -11.09 8.06 8.52
N ASN A 61 -11.05 7.16 9.52
CA ASN A 61 -9.81 6.56 10.05
C ASN A 61 -9.79 5.02 10.13
N SER A 62 -10.70 4.30 9.46
CA SER A 62 -10.66 2.82 9.42
C SER A 62 -9.94 2.32 8.16
N TRP A 63 -8.60 2.44 8.15
CA TRP A 63 -7.62 1.67 7.34
C TRP A 63 -8.22 0.69 6.29
N THR A 64 -8.33 1.17 5.05
CA THR A 64 -8.69 0.34 3.90
C THR A 64 -7.47 -0.47 3.48
N THR A 65 -7.57 -1.78 3.65
CA THR A 65 -6.60 -2.77 3.18
C THR A 65 -6.75 -2.91 1.67
N ASN A 66 -5.84 -2.33 0.89
CA ASN A 66 -5.68 -2.69 -0.51
C ASN A 66 -4.30 -3.30 -0.64
N TYR A 67 -4.22 -4.63 -0.60
CA TYR A 67 -3.03 -5.36 -1.02
C TYR A 67 -2.82 -5.14 -2.51
N TRP A 68 -2.08 -4.08 -2.85
CA TRP A 68 -1.14 -3.94 -3.96
C TRP A 68 -0.36 -2.66 -3.66
N GLY A 69 0.96 -2.76 -3.63
CA GLY A 69 1.84 -1.83 -2.91
C GLY A 69 1.60 -0.34 -3.16
N PHE A 70 1.39 0.36 -2.04
CA PHE A 70 1.65 1.79 -1.85
C PHE A 70 0.93 2.75 -2.80
N PHE A 71 -0.37 2.96 -2.53
CA PHE A 71 -1.01 4.26 -2.72
C PHE A 71 -2.08 4.48 -1.64
N MET A 72 -1.63 4.67 -0.39
CA MET A 72 -2.53 5.05 0.69
C MET A 72 -2.84 6.54 0.57
N SER A 73 -3.97 6.88 -0.03
CA SER A 73 -4.53 8.20 0.21
C SER A 73 -5.06 8.23 1.64
N LYS A 74 -4.71 9.25 2.41
CA LYS A 74 -5.14 9.45 3.81
C LYS A 74 -6.66 9.31 4.02
N TYR A 75 -7.44 9.49 2.95
CA TYR A 75 -8.91 9.45 2.96
C TYR A 75 -9.41 8.48 1.89
N SER A 76 -10.48 7.72 2.20
CA SER A 76 -11.12 6.83 1.24
C SER A 76 -11.75 7.60 0.07
N ARG A 77 -11.86 6.97 -1.09
CA ARG A 77 -12.51 7.58 -2.27
C ARG A 77 -13.94 8.01 -1.96
N GLU A 78 -14.71 7.13 -1.33
CA GLU A 78 -16.10 7.40 -0.98
C GLU A 78 -16.23 8.62 -0.06
N LEU A 79 -15.36 8.73 0.95
CA LEU A 79 -15.36 9.89 1.85
C LEU A 79 -15.09 11.20 1.10
N LYS A 80 -14.11 11.20 0.18
CA LYS A 80 -13.81 12.40 -0.64
C LYS A 80 -15.02 12.82 -1.46
N ILE A 81 -15.70 11.86 -2.09
CA ILE A 81 -16.87 12.12 -2.93
C ILE A 81 -18.03 12.67 -2.10
N ILE A 82 -18.31 12.09 -0.92
CA ILE A 82 -19.37 12.56 -0.03
C ILE A 82 -19.12 14.01 0.40
N ILE A 83 -17.90 14.31 0.89
CA ILE A 83 -17.54 15.65 1.34
C ILE A 83 -17.56 16.66 0.19
N ALA A 84 -17.07 16.27 -0.99
CA ALA A 84 -17.11 17.10 -2.19
C ALA A 84 -18.54 17.42 -2.63
N LYS A 85 -19.43 16.42 -2.67
CA LYS A 85 -20.86 16.61 -3.00
C LYS A 85 -21.55 17.55 -2.02
N ARG A 86 -21.26 17.43 -0.71
CA ARG A 86 -21.75 18.37 0.31
C ARG A 86 -21.24 19.80 0.08
N CYS A 87 -19.96 19.95 -0.26
CA CYS A 87 -19.38 21.26 -0.57
C CYS A 87 -20.02 21.90 -1.81
N LEU A 88 -20.31 21.11 -2.86
CA LEU A 88 -20.99 21.58 -4.07
C LEU A 88 -22.48 21.91 -3.83
N ALA A 89 -23.12 21.25 -2.87
CA ALA A 89 -24.50 21.51 -2.46
C ALA A 89 -24.67 22.81 -1.63
N GLY A 90 -23.61 23.60 -1.44
CA GLY A 90 -23.65 24.90 -0.77
C GLY A 90 -23.11 24.91 0.67
N ASN A 91 -22.66 23.77 1.20
CA ASN A 91 -21.99 23.78 2.50
C ASN A 91 -20.61 24.45 2.40
N THR A 92 -20.34 25.41 3.28
CA THR A 92 -19.04 26.09 3.34
C THR A 92 -17.92 25.11 3.71
N SER A 93 -16.78 25.22 3.04
CA SER A 93 -15.61 24.38 3.30
C SER A 93 -15.13 24.44 4.76
N ASP A 94 -15.35 25.56 5.44
CA ASP A 94 -14.89 25.77 6.83
C ASP A 94 -15.74 25.00 7.84
N LYS A 95 -17.05 24.88 7.58
CA LYS A 95 -17.94 24.02 8.39
C LYS A 95 -17.55 22.56 8.26
N LEU A 96 -17.31 22.10 7.03
CA LEU A 96 -16.84 20.74 6.76
C LEU A 96 -15.43 20.49 7.32
N SER A 97 -14.59 21.52 7.33
CA SER A 97 -13.25 21.45 7.93
C SER A 97 -13.31 21.19 9.43
N ALA A 98 -14.23 21.84 10.14
CA ALA A 98 -14.44 21.62 11.57
C ALA A 98 -15.03 20.23 11.85
N GLU A 99 -16.02 19.81 11.07
CA GLU A 99 -16.72 18.52 11.25
C GLU A 99 -15.78 17.32 11.03
N TYR A 100 -14.98 17.35 9.97
CA TYR A 100 -14.14 16.22 9.57
C TYR A 100 -12.67 16.37 9.99
N SER A 101 -12.27 17.49 10.57
CA SER A 101 -10.86 17.82 10.88
C SER A 101 -9.94 17.76 9.65
N ILE A 102 -10.43 18.23 8.50
CA ILE A 102 -9.73 18.23 7.20
C ILE A 102 -9.59 19.67 6.73
N SER A 103 -8.43 20.08 6.22
CA SER A 103 -8.23 21.47 5.79
C SER A 103 -9.24 21.92 4.71
N SER A 104 -9.78 23.14 4.86
CA SER A 104 -10.71 23.74 3.88
C SER A 104 -10.15 23.74 2.46
N ARG A 105 -8.82 23.92 2.31
CA ARG A 105 -8.13 23.85 1.01
C ARG A 105 -8.27 22.47 0.35
N GLN A 106 -8.12 21.40 1.15
CA GLN A 106 -8.24 20.03 0.65
C GLN A 106 -9.67 19.71 0.23
N ILE A 107 -10.66 20.20 0.99
CA ILE A 107 -12.09 20.02 0.71
C ILE A 107 -12.47 20.72 -0.59
N ARG A 108 -12.05 21.99 -0.79
CA ARG A 108 -12.28 22.73 -2.04
C ARG A 108 -11.66 22.03 -3.24
N TYR A 109 -10.45 21.49 -3.09
CA TYR A 109 -9.82 20.71 -4.15
C TYR A 109 -10.65 19.46 -4.49
N TRP A 110 -11.15 18.72 -3.50
CA TRP A 110 -12.01 17.58 -3.78
C TRP A 110 -13.31 17.96 -4.49
N ALA A 111 -13.92 19.07 -4.09
CA ALA A 111 -15.08 19.62 -4.78
C ALA A 111 -14.76 19.93 -6.25
N GLN A 112 -13.59 20.52 -6.53
CA GLN A 112 -13.16 20.81 -7.90
C GLN A 112 -12.96 19.53 -8.74
N VAL A 113 -12.29 18.52 -8.19
CA VAL A 113 -12.09 17.23 -8.91
C VAL A 113 -13.42 16.56 -9.21
N VAL A 114 -14.33 16.52 -8.24
CA VAL A 114 -15.67 15.93 -8.41
C VAL A 114 -16.54 16.74 -9.36
N ALA A 115 -16.42 18.06 -9.38
CA ALA A 115 -17.12 18.90 -10.34
C ALA A 115 -16.70 18.62 -11.80
N ILE A 116 -15.43 18.24 -12.03
CA ILE A 116 -14.91 17.93 -13.37
C ILE A 116 -15.22 16.48 -13.77
N HIS A 117 -14.98 15.51 -12.87
CA HIS A 117 -15.00 14.08 -13.22
C HIS A 117 -16.27 13.34 -12.77
N GLY A 118 -17.10 13.96 -11.92
CA GLY A 118 -18.29 13.33 -11.35
C GLY A 118 -17.96 12.01 -10.65
N ASP A 119 -18.63 10.94 -11.09
CA ASP A 119 -18.44 9.60 -10.53
C ASP A 119 -17.09 8.96 -10.90
N ASN A 120 -16.37 9.49 -11.89
CA ASN A 120 -15.02 9.01 -12.22
C ASN A 120 -13.92 9.64 -11.35
N ALA A 121 -14.28 10.54 -10.43
CA ALA A 121 -13.34 11.19 -9.53
C ALA A 121 -12.54 10.18 -8.69
N PHE A 122 -11.24 10.44 -8.56
CA PHE A 122 -10.28 9.66 -7.76
C PHE A 122 -10.16 8.17 -8.12
N LEU A 123 -10.57 7.76 -9.33
CA LEU A 123 -10.30 6.41 -9.81
C LEU A 123 -8.80 6.23 -10.06
N PRO A 124 -8.23 5.06 -9.77
CA PRO A 124 -6.85 4.76 -10.14
C PRO A 124 -6.69 4.83 -11.65
N THR A 125 -5.93 5.81 -12.13
CA THR A 125 -5.65 5.93 -13.57
C THR A 125 -4.74 4.79 -14.00
N SER A 126 -5.24 3.89 -14.86
CA SER A 126 -4.59 2.64 -15.29
C SER A 126 -3.19 2.78 -15.90
N HIS A 127 -2.81 3.99 -16.33
CA HIS A 127 -1.48 4.29 -16.87
C HIS A 127 -0.46 4.77 -15.83
N SER A 128 -0.84 4.92 -14.54
CA SER A 128 -0.05 5.36 -13.37
C SER A 128 1.21 6.16 -13.71
N LEU A 129 1.01 7.12 -14.60
CA LEU A 129 1.84 8.25 -14.98
C LEU A 129 3.25 7.84 -15.42
N CYS A 130 3.30 7.15 -16.56
CA CYS A 130 4.51 7.00 -17.34
C CYS A 130 5.09 8.38 -17.74
N THR A 131 6.37 8.42 -18.10
CA THR A 131 7.10 9.64 -18.48
C THR A 131 6.36 10.44 -19.56
N VAL A 132 5.74 9.74 -20.52
CA VAL A 132 4.98 10.35 -21.62
C VAL A 132 3.73 11.06 -21.11
N THR A 133 2.91 10.40 -20.29
CA THR A 133 1.69 11.00 -19.74
C THR A 133 2.01 12.17 -18.79
N LYS A 134 3.10 12.09 -18.01
CA LYS A 134 3.56 13.21 -17.18
C LYS A 134 3.99 14.41 -18.01
N LEU A 135 4.71 14.19 -19.10
CA LEU A 135 5.12 15.27 -20.00
C LEU A 135 3.91 15.90 -20.70
N GLN A 136 2.93 15.10 -21.12
CA GLN A 136 1.68 15.62 -21.68
C GLN A 136 0.92 16.48 -20.67
N ALA A 137 0.87 16.07 -19.40
CA ALA A 137 0.27 16.86 -18.33
C ALA A 137 0.92 18.25 -18.17
N LEU A 138 2.27 18.32 -18.20
CA LEU A 138 2.99 19.60 -18.12
C LEU A 138 2.79 20.45 -19.38
N LYS A 139 2.80 19.84 -20.56
CA LYS A 139 2.52 20.54 -21.83
C LYS A 139 1.13 21.16 -21.83
N LEU A 140 0.10 20.42 -21.42
CA LEU A 140 -1.27 20.93 -21.30
C LEU A 140 -1.36 22.14 -20.37
N MET A 141 -0.61 22.13 -19.26
CA MET A 141 -0.57 23.24 -18.33
C MET A 141 -0.03 24.51 -19.01
N TRP A 142 1.07 24.40 -19.75
CA TRP A 142 1.68 25.54 -20.45
C TRP A 142 0.88 26.01 -21.65
N THR A 143 0.23 25.10 -22.39
CA THR A 143 -0.55 25.49 -23.58
C THR A 143 -1.83 26.21 -23.23
N HIS A 144 -2.39 25.96 -22.05
CA HIS A 144 -3.65 26.54 -21.61
C HIS A 144 -3.50 27.55 -20.45
N ASP A 145 -2.26 27.87 -20.06
CA ASP A 145 -1.95 28.73 -18.91
C ASP A 145 -2.70 28.34 -17.63
N TRP A 146 -2.89 27.04 -17.45
CA TRP A 146 -3.66 26.52 -16.33
C TRP A 146 -2.86 26.58 -15.03
N SER A 147 -3.56 26.93 -13.95
CA SER A 147 -2.96 26.81 -12.62
C SER A 147 -2.66 25.34 -12.29
N LEU A 148 -1.60 25.10 -11.53
CA LEU A 148 -1.18 23.77 -11.08
C LEU A 148 -2.33 22.98 -10.41
N THR A 149 -3.16 23.66 -9.62
CA THR A 149 -4.30 23.04 -8.95
C THR A 149 -5.38 22.62 -9.96
N HIS A 150 -5.69 23.49 -10.92
CA HIS A 150 -6.68 23.20 -11.96
C HIS A 150 -6.22 22.05 -12.87
N THR A 151 -5.00 22.11 -13.39
CA THR A 151 -4.42 21.04 -14.22
C THR A 151 -4.43 19.72 -13.48
N SER A 152 -4.04 19.73 -12.20
CA SER A 152 -4.09 18.54 -11.36
C SER A 152 -5.50 17.97 -11.22
N ALA A 153 -6.51 18.83 -11.08
CA ALA A 153 -7.90 18.40 -10.99
C ALA A 153 -8.41 17.84 -12.33
N VAL A 154 -8.08 18.47 -13.46
CA VAL A 154 -8.42 17.98 -14.81
C VAL A 154 -7.81 16.61 -15.06
N LEU A 155 -6.59 16.36 -14.60
CA LEU A 155 -5.90 15.07 -14.72
C LEU A 155 -6.34 14.01 -13.70
N ASN A 156 -7.37 14.31 -12.89
CA ASN A 156 -7.91 13.43 -11.85
C ASN A 156 -6.86 12.97 -10.83
N LEU A 157 -5.86 13.82 -10.53
CA LEU A 157 -4.85 13.49 -9.54
C LEU A 157 -5.44 13.52 -8.12
N THR A 158 -4.84 12.75 -7.21
CA THR A 158 -5.31 12.70 -5.82
C THR A 158 -4.97 13.96 -5.02
N THR A 159 -3.87 14.63 -5.40
CA THR A 159 -3.38 15.85 -4.74
C THR A 159 -2.69 16.77 -5.74
N PRO A 160 -2.83 18.10 -5.61
CA PRO A 160 -2.13 19.07 -6.46
C PRO A 160 -0.60 18.98 -6.32
N GLY A 161 -0.09 18.61 -5.14
CA GLY A 161 1.34 18.46 -4.90
C GLY A 161 2.04 17.44 -5.80
N THR A 162 1.31 16.45 -6.34
CA THR A 162 1.87 15.48 -7.30
C THR A 162 2.37 16.16 -8.57
N LEU A 163 1.62 17.15 -9.08
CA LEU A 163 2.01 17.89 -10.28
C LEU A 163 3.18 18.85 -9.98
N SER A 164 3.22 19.44 -8.79
CA SER A 164 4.37 20.26 -8.33
C SER A 164 5.66 19.47 -8.37
N VAL A 165 5.66 18.28 -7.77
CA VAL A 165 6.86 17.42 -7.74
C VAL A 165 7.32 17.05 -9.15
N TRP A 166 6.41 16.89 -10.11
CA TRP A 166 6.80 16.63 -11.50
C TRP A 166 7.40 17.86 -12.17
N LEU A 167 6.81 19.02 -11.96
CA LEU A 167 7.32 20.28 -12.50
C LEU A 167 8.73 20.56 -11.95
N ASP A 168 8.93 20.40 -10.65
CA ASP A 168 10.23 20.59 -10.00
C ASP A 168 11.29 19.64 -10.59
N LYS A 169 10.97 18.35 -10.68
CA LYS A 169 11.88 17.35 -11.28
C LYS A 169 12.19 17.60 -12.75
N TYR A 170 11.21 18.08 -13.50
CA TYR A 170 11.39 18.45 -14.89
C TYR A 170 12.32 19.66 -15.03
N ASN A 171 12.19 20.66 -14.16
CA ASN A 171 13.07 21.82 -14.16
C ASN A 171 14.51 21.45 -13.75
N GLU A 172 14.68 20.48 -12.84
CA GLU A 172 16.00 20.04 -12.37
C GLU A 172 16.76 19.18 -13.41
N THR A 173 16.07 18.22 -14.04
CA THR A 173 16.74 17.15 -14.81
C THR A 173 16.09 16.87 -16.17
N GLY A 174 15.13 17.71 -16.58
CA GLY A 174 14.39 17.57 -17.82
C GLY A 174 13.53 16.32 -17.85
N ILE A 175 13.44 15.69 -19.02
CA ILE A 175 12.59 14.50 -19.25
C ILE A 175 13.03 13.31 -18.38
N LYS A 176 14.34 13.18 -18.10
CA LYS A 176 14.89 12.08 -17.27
C LYS A 176 14.34 12.10 -15.84
N GLY A 177 14.05 13.28 -15.28
CA GLY A 177 13.48 13.43 -13.93
C GLY A 177 12.05 12.91 -13.79
N LEU A 178 11.31 12.87 -14.90
CA LEU A 178 9.94 12.37 -14.94
C LEU A 178 9.86 10.85 -15.04
N GLU A 179 10.97 10.19 -15.34
CA GLU A 179 11.08 8.74 -15.35
C GLU A 179 10.91 8.21 -13.93
N SER A 180 10.07 7.19 -13.77
CA SER A 180 9.93 6.49 -12.50
C SER A 180 11.16 5.59 -12.30
N PRO A 181 11.92 5.72 -11.20
CA PRO A 181 12.96 4.76 -10.88
C PRO A 181 12.33 3.36 -10.83
N GLN A 182 13.01 2.36 -11.41
CA GLN A 182 12.60 0.96 -11.37
C GLN A 182 12.18 0.59 -9.93
N ARG A 183 10.88 0.31 -9.76
CA ARG A 183 10.26 0.16 -8.44
C ARG A 183 10.59 -1.22 -7.89
N GLY A 184 11.56 -1.31 -6.98
CA GLY A 184 11.95 -2.54 -6.30
C GLY A 184 13.14 -2.34 -5.36
N ARG A 185 13.36 -3.28 -4.43
CA ARG A 185 14.66 -3.39 -3.72
C ARG A 185 15.71 -3.55 -4.82
N PRO A 186 16.78 -2.72 -4.87
CA PRO A 186 17.86 -2.97 -5.81
C PRO A 186 18.27 -4.44 -5.69
N PRO A 187 18.52 -5.13 -6.82
CA PRO A 187 18.89 -6.53 -6.78
C PRO A 187 20.04 -6.68 -5.77
N MET A 188 19.90 -7.61 -4.83
CA MET A 188 20.96 -7.90 -3.89
C MET A 188 22.21 -8.18 -4.72
N LYS A 189 23.30 -7.46 -4.47
CA LYS A 189 24.56 -7.67 -5.20
C LYS A 189 24.85 -9.17 -5.16
N SER A 190 24.83 -9.83 -6.32
CA SER A 190 25.27 -11.21 -6.39
C SER A 190 26.75 -11.25 -5.99
N ARG A 191 27.12 -12.20 -5.15
CA ARG A 191 28.53 -12.50 -4.86
C ARG A 191 29.21 -12.70 -6.22
N PRO A 192 30.36 -12.04 -6.50
CA PRO A 192 31.14 -12.36 -7.69
C PRO A 192 31.39 -13.87 -7.66
N LYS A 193 30.84 -14.60 -8.62
CA LYS A 193 31.30 -15.96 -8.91
C LYS A 193 32.58 -15.79 -9.72
N THR A 194 33.64 -15.30 -9.07
CA THR A 194 34.96 -15.47 -9.65
C THR A 194 35.19 -16.98 -9.73
N PRO A 195 35.47 -17.55 -10.92
CA PRO A 195 35.99 -18.90 -10.98
C PRO A 195 37.23 -19.00 -10.07
N PRO A 196 37.50 -20.16 -9.45
CA PRO A 196 38.70 -20.33 -8.65
C PRO A 196 39.88 -19.91 -9.53
N LYS A 197 40.59 -18.84 -9.15
CA LYS A 197 41.84 -18.51 -9.82
C LYS A 197 42.75 -19.72 -9.65
N SER A 198 43.30 -20.18 -10.77
CA SER A 198 44.35 -21.20 -10.82
C SER A 198 45.43 -20.85 -9.80
N GLY A 199 45.82 -21.81 -8.97
CA GLY A 199 46.62 -21.61 -7.75
C GLY A 199 48.07 -21.18 -7.95
N ASP A 200 48.42 -20.55 -9.08
CA ASP A 200 49.80 -20.23 -9.45
C ASP A 200 50.11 -18.72 -9.51
N GLU A 201 49.16 -17.83 -9.24
CA GLU A 201 49.40 -16.38 -9.16
C GLU A 201 48.53 -15.69 -8.10
N MET A 202 48.62 -16.14 -6.84
CA MET A 202 48.14 -15.32 -5.71
C MET A 202 49.31 -14.94 -4.82
N THR A 203 49.41 -13.65 -4.50
CA THR A 203 50.42 -13.17 -3.57
C THR A 203 50.16 -13.76 -2.18
N VAL A 204 51.21 -13.95 -1.37
CA VAL A 204 51.13 -14.55 -0.02
C VAL A 204 50.11 -13.83 0.86
N GLU A 205 49.96 -12.51 0.67
CA GLU A 205 49.01 -11.69 1.42
C GLU A 205 47.55 -11.94 1.01
N GLU A 206 47.27 -12.10 -0.29
CA GLU A 206 45.92 -12.46 -0.76
C GLU A 206 45.48 -13.84 -0.23
N LEU A 207 46.40 -14.80 -0.12
CA LEU A 207 46.11 -16.12 0.47
C LEU A 207 45.78 -16.04 1.96
N LYS A 208 46.47 -15.16 2.72
CA LYS A 208 46.18 -14.94 4.14
C LYS A 208 44.82 -14.28 4.33
N GLU A 209 44.47 -13.30 3.50
CA GLU A 209 43.17 -12.65 3.55
C GLU A 209 42.02 -13.61 3.21
N GLU A 210 42.20 -14.47 2.21
CA GLU A 210 41.20 -15.50 1.88
C GLU A 210 41.05 -16.55 3.00
N LEU A 211 42.16 -16.98 3.63
CA LEU A 211 42.09 -17.84 4.80
C LEU A 211 41.37 -17.18 5.97
N ALA A 212 41.66 -15.90 6.26
CA ALA A 212 40.99 -15.15 7.31
C ALA A 212 39.48 -15.01 7.03
N TYR A 213 39.12 -14.75 5.78
CA TYR A 213 37.74 -14.69 5.33
C TYR A 213 37.01 -16.04 5.49
N LEU A 214 37.63 -17.14 5.04
CA LEU A 214 37.07 -18.49 5.16
C LEU A 214 36.95 -18.94 6.61
N GLN A 215 37.90 -18.55 7.48
CA GLN A 215 37.80 -18.80 8.92
C GLN A 215 36.64 -18.06 9.56
N ALA A 216 36.41 -16.81 9.19
CA ALA A 216 35.26 -16.03 9.66
C ALA A 216 33.93 -16.65 9.18
N GLU A 217 33.84 -17.08 7.91
CA GLU A 217 32.66 -17.75 7.36
C GLU A 217 32.36 -19.05 8.11
N ASN A 218 33.38 -19.89 8.34
CA ASN A 218 33.25 -21.12 9.13
C ASN A 218 32.85 -20.88 10.59
N ALA A 219 33.34 -19.80 11.21
CA ALA A 219 32.95 -19.42 12.57
C ALA A 219 31.46 -19.03 12.65
N VAL A 220 30.96 -18.27 11.67
CA VAL A 220 29.54 -17.89 11.56
C VAL A 220 28.67 -19.13 11.38
N LEU A 221 29.06 -20.05 10.48
CA LEU A 221 28.33 -21.30 10.25
C LEU A 221 28.27 -22.18 11.49
N LYS A 222 29.37 -22.32 12.23
CA LYS A 222 29.39 -23.03 13.52
C LYS A 222 28.44 -22.38 14.53
N LYS A 223 28.40 -21.05 14.59
CA LYS A 223 27.50 -20.35 15.51
C LYS A 223 26.04 -20.53 15.14
N LEU A 224 25.73 -20.56 13.84
CA LEU A 224 24.39 -20.79 13.32
C LEU A 224 23.92 -22.22 13.64
N ALA A 225 24.78 -23.22 13.44
CA ALA A 225 24.49 -24.61 13.82
C ALA A 225 24.24 -24.77 15.34
N GLU A 226 25.02 -24.08 16.18
CA GLU A 226 24.83 -24.06 17.64
C GLU A 226 23.47 -23.46 18.03
N LEU A 227 23.05 -22.37 17.37
CA LEU A 227 21.74 -21.74 17.58
C LEU A 227 20.58 -22.64 17.12
N GLU A 228 20.74 -23.34 16.00
CA GLU A 228 19.75 -24.31 15.53
C GLU A 228 19.61 -25.50 16.49
N GLN A 229 20.72 -26.02 17.02
CA GLN A 229 20.69 -27.06 18.06
C GLN A 229 19.98 -26.58 19.33
N LYS A 230 20.19 -25.34 19.76
CA LYS A 230 19.48 -24.73 20.91
C LYS A 230 17.99 -24.49 20.62
N LYS A 231 17.59 -24.29 19.36
CA LYS A 231 16.19 -24.11 18.93
C LYS A 231 15.43 -25.42 18.73
N ARG A 232 16.12 -26.56 18.57
CA ARG A 232 15.45 -27.88 18.59
C ARG A 232 14.79 -28.06 19.97
N PRO A 233 13.47 -28.28 20.04
CA PRO A 233 12.77 -28.29 21.32
C PRO A 233 13.35 -29.40 22.21
N ARG A 234 13.62 -29.09 23.48
CA ARG A 234 13.91 -30.07 24.54
C ARG A 234 12.78 -31.10 24.53
N ALA A 235 12.99 -32.22 23.83
CA ALA A 235 12.02 -33.29 23.72
C ALA A 235 11.65 -33.73 25.13
N LYS A 236 10.37 -33.56 25.47
CA LYS A 236 9.80 -33.83 26.79
C LYS A 236 10.13 -35.27 27.20
N LYS A 237 10.98 -35.46 28.21
CA LYS A 237 11.03 -36.71 28.98
C LYS A 237 9.71 -36.82 29.75
N LYS A 238 8.78 -37.64 29.26
CA LYS A 238 7.64 -38.11 30.05
C LYS A 238 8.18 -39.11 31.10
N ARG A 239 7.89 -38.83 32.37
CA ARG A 239 7.91 -39.81 33.46
C ARG A 239 6.67 -40.69 33.36
#